data_AF-F1DI98-F1
#
_entry.id   AF-F1DI98-F1
#
_cell.length_a   1.000
_cell.length_b   1.000
_cell.length_c   1.000
_cell.angle_alpha   90.00
_cell.angle_beta   90.00
_cell.angle_gamma   90.00
#
_symmetry.space_group_name_H-M   'P 1'
#
loop_
_entity.id
_entity.type
_entity.pdbx_description
1 polymer ?
#
loop_
_entity_poly.entity_id
_entity_poly.type
_entity_poly.pdbx_seq_one_letter_code
_entity_poly.pdbx_strand_id
1 'polypeptide(L)' 'ALAVYDKETPDRWVNVARAVGGRTVEEVKRHYEILLEDIGYIESGKVAYPNYR' A
#
# COMPACT_ATOMS: atom_id res chain seq x y z
N ALA A 1 -8.11 -4.55 -2.05
CA ALA A 1 -7.47 -5.36 -0.99
C ALA A 1 -7.16 -4.54 0.27
N LEU A 2 -6.35 -3.47 0.21
CA LEU A 2 -6.03 -2.63 1.39
C LEU A 2 -7.22 -1.88 2.01
N ALA A 3 -8.24 -1.54 1.21
CA ALA A 3 -9.49 -0.93 1.68
C ALA A 3 -10.49 -1.95 2.29
N VAL A 4 -10.18 -3.26 2.20
CA VAL A 4 -11.08 -4.35 2.65
C VAL A 4 -10.52 -5.05 3.88
N TYR A 5 -9.19 -5.10 4.04
CA TYR A 5 -8.52 -5.68 5.20
C TYR A 5 -7.90 -4.59 6.06
N ASP A 6 -8.59 -4.29 7.16
CA ASP A 6 -8.16 -3.27 8.13
C ASP A 6 -6.92 -3.73 8.92
N LYS A 7 -6.21 -2.79 9.55
CA LYS A 7 -4.94 -3.00 10.27
C LYS A 7 -5.01 -4.04 11.38
N GLU A 8 -6.20 -4.25 11.95
CA GLU A 8 -6.43 -5.21 13.05
C GLU A 8 -6.74 -6.63 12.58
N THR A 9 -6.83 -6.87 11.28
CA THR A 9 -7.13 -8.22 10.76
C THR A 9 -5.95 -9.16 11.02
N PRO A 10 -6.10 -10.24 11.80
CA PRO A 10 -5.08 -11.28 11.88
C PRO A 10 -4.80 -11.82 10.47
N ASP A 11 -3.54 -12.09 10.16
CA ASP A 11 -3.12 -12.58 8.83
C ASP A 11 -3.47 -11.65 7.65
N ARG A 12 -3.61 -10.33 7.90
CA ARG A 12 -3.87 -9.29 6.87
C ARG A 12 -3.05 -9.48 5.60
N TRP A 13 -1.74 -9.70 5.76
CA TRP A 13 -0.82 -9.83 4.63
C TRP A 13 -1.03 -11.10 3.81
N VAL A 14 -1.43 -12.20 4.45
CA VAL A 14 -1.76 -13.46 3.78
C VAL A 14 -3.03 -13.28 2.94
N ASN A 15 -4.03 -12.60 3.49
CA ASN A 15 -5.27 -12.30 2.78
C ASN A 15 -5.07 -11.34 1.61
N VAL A 16 -4.23 -10.31 1.80
CA VAL A 16 -3.86 -9.38 0.70
C VAL A 16 -3.06 -10.12 -0.38
N ALA A 17 -2.09 -10.97 -0.02
CA ALA A 17 -1.33 -11.77 -0.97
C ALA A 17 -2.24 -12.70 -1.80
N ARG A 18 -3.20 -13.37 -1.14
CA ARG A 18 -4.22 -14.19 -1.84
C ARG A 18 -5.13 -13.36 -2.74
N ALA A 19 -5.54 -12.17 -2.31
CA ALA A 19 -6.42 -11.30 -3.08
C ALA A 19 -5.74 -10.63 -4.29
N VAL A 20 -4.43 -10.37 -4.21
CA VAL A 20 -3.66 -9.77 -5.30
C VAL A 20 -3.27 -10.83 -6.35
N GLY A 21 -3.20 -12.12 -5.96
CA GLY A 21 -2.94 -13.23 -6.86
C GLY A 21 -1.50 -13.27 -7.37
N GLY A 22 -0.74 -14.30 -6.99
CA GLY A 22 0.61 -14.53 -7.51
C GLY A 22 1.73 -13.69 -6.87
N ARG A 23 1.46 -12.97 -5.77
CA ARG A 23 2.49 -12.28 -4.97
C ARG A 23 2.67 -12.92 -3.60
N THR A 24 3.90 -12.97 -3.09
CA THR A 24 4.17 -13.49 -1.74
C THR A 24 3.85 -12.45 -0.67
N VAL A 25 3.74 -12.89 0.59
CA VAL A 25 3.51 -12.01 1.74
C VAL A 25 4.61 -10.96 1.87
N GLU A 26 5.85 -11.34 1.57
CA GLU A 26 7.03 -10.48 1.62
C GLU A 26 6.98 -9.39 0.55
N GLU A 27 6.60 -9.74 -0.68
CA GLU A 27 6.44 -8.76 -1.76
C GLU A 27 5.33 -7.76 -1.46
N VAL A 28 4.23 -8.21 -0.87
CA VAL A 28 3.12 -7.34 -0.46
C VAL A 28 3.56 -6.36 0.64
N LYS A 29 4.31 -6.84 1.64
CA LYS A 29 4.84 -5.97 2.71
C LYS A 29 5.79 -4.92 2.15
N ARG A 30 6.74 -5.32 1.29
CA ARG A 30 7.68 -4.39 0.64
C ARG A 30 6.95 -3.32 -0.18
N HIS A 31 5.92 -3.71 -0.94
CA HIS A 31 5.13 -2.76 -1.72
C HIS A 31 4.36 -1.79 -0.82
N TYR A 32 3.89 -2.25 0.34
CA TYR A 32 3.21 -1.41 1.29
C TYR A 32 4.13 -0.37 1.94
N GLU A 33 5.38 -0.74 2.24
CA GLU A 33 6.38 0.21 2.76
C GLU A 33 6.68 1.33 1.77
N ILE A 34 6.85 0.99 0.48
CA ILE A 34 7.04 1.98 -0.59
C ILE A 34 5.82 2.92 -0.66
N LEU A 35 4.60 2.37 -0.58
CA LEU A 35 3.38 3.16 -0.60
C LEU A 35 3.31 4.15 0.58
N LEU A 36 3.74 3.74 1.77
CA LEU A 36 3.79 4.63 2.93
C LEU A 36 4.83 5.75 2.74
N GLU A 37 5.98 5.44 2.14
CA GLU A 37 6.99 6.43 1.81
C GLU A 37 6.45 7.46 0.80
N ASP A 38 5.79 7.00 -0.27
CA ASP A 38 5.15 7.84 -1.27
C ASP A 38 4.07 8.75 -0.66
N ILE A 39 3.23 8.21 0.24
CA ILE A 39 2.24 9.01 0.97
C ILE A 39 2.93 10.08 1.81
N GLY A 40 4.01 9.74 2.52
CA GLY A 40 4.80 10.72 3.27
C GLY A 40 5.39 11.83 2.38
N TYR A 41 5.83 11.50 1.17
CA TYR A 41 6.28 12.51 0.20
C TYR A 41 5.14 13.41 -0.29
N ILE A 42 3.94 12.87 -0.52
CA ILE A 42 2.75 13.64 -0.91
C ILE A 42 2.31 14.56 0.23
N GLU A 43 2.16 14.04 1.45
CA GLU A 43 1.70 14.79 2.62
C GLU A 43 2.70 15.87 3.06
N SER A 44 4.00 15.64 2.87
CA SER A 44 5.04 16.64 3.12
C SER A 44 5.09 17.77 2.08
N GLY A 45 4.19 17.76 1.08
CA GLY A 45 4.10 18.80 0.05
C GLY A 45 5.28 18.83 -0.90
N LYS A 46 6.10 17.76 -0.92
CA LYS A 46 7.27 17.63 -1.80
C LYS A 46 6.92 17.18 -3.21
N VAL A 47 5.68 16.77 -3.44
CA VAL A 47 5.15 16.42 -4.77
C VAL A 47 4.33 17.58 -5.29
N ALA A 48 4.79 18.19 -6.39
CA ALA A 48 3.98 19.17 -7.10
C ALA A 48 2.73 18.46 -7.66
N TYR A 49 1.55 18.95 -7.29
CA TYR A 49 0.30 18.43 -7.84
C TYR A 49 0.32 18.55 -9.36
N PRO A 50 -0.04 17.49 -10.11
CA PRO A 50 -0.15 17.58 -11.55
C PRO A 50 -1.16 18.67 -11.92
N ASN A 51 -0.82 19.50 -12.90
CA ASN A 51 -1.74 20.52 -13.39
C ASN A 51 -2.77 19.86 -14.31
N TYR A 52 -3.90 19.43 -13.73
CA TYR A 52 -5.02 18.79 -14.43
C TYR A 52 -5.90 19.83 -15.14
N ARG A 53 -5.30 20.66 -16.00
CA ARG A 53 -6.05 21.54 -16.90
C ARG A 53 -6.54 20.78 -18.13
#